data_AF-A0A9X5XFL5-F1
#
_entry.id   AF-A0A9X5XFL5-F1
#
_cell.length_a   1.000
_cell.length_b   1.000
_cell.length_c   1.000
_cell.angle_alpha   90.00
_cell.angle_beta   90.00
_cell.angle_gamma   90.00
#
_symmetry.space_group_name_H-M   'P 1'
#
loop_
_entity.id
_entity.type
_entity.pdbx_description
1 polymer ?
#
loop_
_entity_poly.entity_id
_entity_poly.type
_entity_poly.pdbx_seq_one_letter_code
_entity_poly.pdbx_strand_id
1 'polypeptide(L)'
;GGAGVLLGTAVIEAGVATGSLSLLWVGGIIGGVGFGASFSGAIRTIAPLVQPHQRAGLFASIYLVAYLSFGVPAIVAGLLIAPVGLQGTVLGYGVAVLVAATVGLVAQYRVNARG
;
A
#
# COMPACT_ATOMS: atom_id res chain seq x y z
N GLY A 1 9.49 1.71 6.53
CA GLY A 1 8.15 1.81 5.95
C GLY A 1 8.10 1.22 4.56
N GLY A 2 8.48 1.99 3.53
CA GLY A 2 8.33 1.61 2.11
C GLY A 2 8.94 0.25 1.73
N ALA A 3 10.16 -0.05 2.17
CA ALA A 3 10.77 -1.37 1.94
C ALA A 3 9.97 -2.54 2.57
N GLY A 4 9.33 -2.31 3.72
CA GLY A 4 8.48 -3.31 4.37
C GLY A 4 7.18 -3.56 3.60
N VAL A 5 6.59 -2.53 2.99
CA VAL A 5 5.43 -2.70 2.10
C VAL A 5 5.83 -3.56 0.88
N LEU A 6 6.96 -3.24 0.24
CA LEU A 6 7.45 -4.00 -0.91
C LEU A 6 7.72 -5.47 -0.58
N LEU A 7 8.47 -5.73 0.50
CA LEU A 7 8.78 -7.10 0.93
C LEU A 7 7.51 -7.85 1.31
N GLY A 8 6.60 -7.22 2.05
CA GLY A 8 5.33 -7.83 2.46
C GLY A 8 4.48 -8.22 1.25
N THR A 9 4.32 -7.32 0.27
CA THR A 9 3.59 -7.62 -0.96
C THR A 9 4.24 -8.76 -1.74
N ALA A 10 5.57 -8.76 -1.90
CA ALA A 10 6.26 -9.84 -2.61
C ALA A 10 6.07 -11.22 -1.94
N VAL A 11 6.06 -11.27 -0.61
CA VAL A 11 5.82 -12.51 0.15
C VAL A 11 4.37 -12.96 0.03
N ILE A 12 3.40 -12.03 0.04
CA ILE A 12 1.97 -12.35 -0.22
C ILE A 12 1.82 -12.97 -1.61
N GLU A 13 2.41 -12.35 -2.64
CA GLU A 13 2.36 -12.85 -4.02
C GLU A 13 2.95 -14.26 -4.15
N ALA A 14 4.10 -14.50 -3.51
CA ALA A 14 4.68 -15.85 -3.44
C ALA A 14 3.75 -16.84 -2.73
N GLY A 15 3.07 -16.41 -1.67
CA GLY A 15 2.06 -17.20 -0.97
C GLY A 15 0.87 -17.58 -1.85
N VAL A 16 0.35 -16.63 -2.63
CA VAL A 16 -0.72 -16.89 -3.61
C VAL A 16 -0.26 -17.84 -4.69
N ALA A 17 0.93 -17.62 -5.27
CA ALA A 17 1.47 -18.44 -6.34
C ALA A 17 1.72 -19.90 -5.92
N THR A 18 2.10 -20.11 -4.66
CA THR A 18 2.40 -21.44 -4.08
C THR A 18 1.22 -22.07 -3.34
N GLY A 19 0.10 -21.34 -3.14
CA GLY A 19 -1.02 -21.78 -2.32
C GLY A 19 -0.69 -21.89 -0.82
N SER A 20 0.30 -21.14 -0.33
CA SER A 20 0.82 -21.24 1.04
C SER A 20 0.19 -20.20 1.98
N LEU A 21 -0.63 -20.68 2.92
CA LEU A 21 -1.23 -19.85 3.96
C LEU A 21 -0.19 -19.21 4.88
N SER A 22 0.89 -19.91 5.19
CA SER A 22 1.96 -19.39 6.06
C SER A 22 2.64 -18.17 5.44
N LEU A 23 2.88 -18.19 4.13
CA LEU A 23 3.46 -17.05 3.42
C LEU A 23 2.49 -15.86 3.39
N LEU A 24 1.19 -16.09 3.24
CA LEU A 24 0.19 -15.02 3.34
C LEU A 24 0.23 -14.33 4.71
N TRP A 25 0.31 -15.09 5.80
CA TRP A 25 0.43 -14.53 7.16
C TRP A 25 1.71 -13.73 7.35
N VAL A 26 2.86 -14.30 6.97
CA VAL A 26 4.16 -13.64 7.11
C VAL A 26 4.20 -12.36 6.29
N GLY A 27 3.78 -12.42 5.02
CA GLY A 27 3.71 -11.27 4.14
C GLY A 27 2.72 -10.21 4.65
N GLY A 28 1.57 -10.62 5.19
CA GLY A 28 0.59 -9.73 5.82
C GLY A 28 1.13 -8.98 7.04
N ILE A 29 1.89 -9.67 7.90
CA ILE A 29 2.56 -9.03 9.05
C ILE A 29 3.60 -8.02 8.58
N ILE A 30 4.49 -8.42 7.65
CA ILE A 30 5.55 -7.54 7.12
C ILE A 30 4.94 -6.32 6.42
N GLY A 31 3.96 -6.55 5.56
CA GLY A 31 3.24 -5.52 4.82
C GLY A 31 2.48 -4.58 5.74
N GLY A 32 1.79 -5.12 6.75
CA GLY A 32 1.07 -4.34 7.75
C GLY A 32 1.98 -3.45 8.58
N VAL A 33 3.10 -3.99 9.08
CA VAL A 33 4.11 -3.21 9.82
C VAL A 33 4.74 -2.14 8.92
N GLY A 34 5.09 -2.51 7.68
CA GLY A 34 5.65 -1.59 6.70
C GLY A 34 4.72 -0.42 6.38
N PHE A 35 3.44 -0.73 6.13
CA PHE A 35 2.40 0.24 5.84
C PHE A 35 2.12 1.14 7.04
N GLY A 36 1.91 0.56 8.23
CA GLY A 36 1.66 1.30 9.47
C GLY A 36 2.80 2.28 9.78
N ALA A 37 4.06 1.83 9.66
CA ALA A 37 5.21 2.70 9.85
C ALA A 37 5.27 3.86 8.84
N SER A 38 4.97 3.59 7.56
CA SER A 38 4.92 4.64 6.52
C SER A 38 3.78 5.64 6.78
N PHE A 39 2.59 5.14 7.10
CA PHE A 39 1.41 5.97 7.33
C PHE A 39 1.57 6.83 8.57
N SER A 40 1.95 6.25 9.71
CA SER A 40 2.23 7.01 10.93
C SER A 40 3.37 8.02 10.75
N GLY A 41 4.38 7.70 9.95
CA GLY A 41 5.43 8.64 9.55
C GLY A 41 4.87 9.85 8.80
N ALA A 42 4.04 9.62 7.79
CA ALA A 42 3.41 10.69 7.01
C ALA A 42 2.50 11.58 7.88
N ILE A 43 1.68 10.98 8.76
CA ILE A 43 0.85 11.73 9.71
C ILE A 43 1.73 12.57 10.65
N ARG A 44 2.82 12.02 11.18
CA ARG A 44 3.74 12.75 12.06
C ARG A 44 4.42 13.94 11.37
N THR A 45 4.64 13.88 10.07
CA THR A 45 5.19 15.00 9.28
C THR A 45 4.17 16.14 9.11
N ILE A 46 2.90 15.80 8.86
CA ILE A 46 1.88 16.80 8.51
C ILE A 46 1.17 17.35 9.75
N ALA A 47 0.90 16.52 10.76
CA ALA A 47 0.12 16.89 11.93
C ALA A 47 0.65 18.12 12.72
N PRO A 48 1.96 18.32 12.90
CA PRO A 48 2.50 19.51 13.58
C PRO A 48 2.29 20.81 12.81
N LEU A 49 2.09 20.75 11.49
CA LEU A 49 1.95 21.92 10.61
C LEU A 49 0.53 22.50 10.60
N VAL A 50 -0.44 21.80 11.20
CA VAL A 50 -1.87 22.12 11.07
C VAL A 50 -2.45 22.74 12.34
N GLN A 51 -3.10 23.88 12.18
CA GLN A 51 -3.74 24.61 13.27
C GLN A 51 -4.89 23.80 13.87
N PRO A 52 -5.20 23.95 15.19
CA PRO A 52 -6.19 23.11 15.87
C PRO A 52 -7.55 23.01 15.17
N HIS A 53 -8.02 24.12 14.59
CA HIS A 53 -9.31 24.19 13.91
C HIS A 53 -9.33 23.53 12.51
N GLN A 54 -8.16 23.28 11.90
CA GLN A 54 -8.03 22.67 10.57
C GLN A 54 -7.82 21.15 10.63
N ARG A 55 -7.53 20.59 11.82
CA ARG A 55 -7.22 19.16 12.00
C ARG A 55 -8.34 18.25 11.51
N ALA A 56 -9.60 18.61 11.79
CA ALA A 56 -10.76 17.82 11.34
C ALA A 56 -10.82 17.73 9.81
N GLY A 57 -10.64 18.86 9.10
CA GLY A 57 -10.63 18.90 7.64
C GLY A 57 -9.43 18.15 7.04
N LEU A 58 -8.26 18.22 7.67
CA LEU A 58 -7.09 17.45 7.27
C LEU A 58 -7.37 15.94 7.33
N PHE A 59 -7.83 15.43 8.48
CA PHE A 59 -8.12 14.00 8.63
C PHE A 59 -9.21 13.54 7.68
N ALA A 60 -10.27 14.32 7.48
CA ALA A 60 -11.30 14.01 6.50
C ALA A 60 -10.72 13.86 5.09
N SER A 61 -9.83 14.78 4.67
CA SER A 61 -9.17 14.73 3.37
C SER A 61 -8.25 13.52 3.24
N ILE A 62 -7.47 13.21 4.27
CA ILE A 62 -6.58 12.04 4.31
C ILE A 62 -7.38 10.75 4.17
N TYR A 63 -8.46 10.59 4.94
CA TYR A 63 -9.30 9.40 4.88
C TYR A 63 -10.04 9.28 3.55
N LEU A 64 -10.53 10.38 3.01
CA LEU A 64 -11.16 10.41 1.68
C LEU A 64 -10.20 9.91 0.61
N VAL A 65 -8.97 10.43 0.59
CA VAL A 65 -7.94 10.01 -0.37
C VAL A 65 -7.54 8.55 -0.14
N ALA A 66 -7.36 8.13 1.12
CA ALA A 66 -7.02 6.74 1.44
C ALA A 66 -8.12 5.77 0.97
N TYR A 67 -9.38 6.11 1.22
CA TYR A 67 -10.52 5.27 0.85
C TYR A 67 -10.67 5.16 -0.67
N LEU A 68 -10.49 6.27 -1.40
CA LEU A 68 -10.48 6.24 -2.86
C LEU A 68 -9.29 5.43 -3.39
N SER A 69 -8.09 5.66 -2.84
CA SER A 69 -6.86 5.00 -3.28
C SER A 69 -6.87 3.49 -3.05
N PHE A 70 -7.52 3.00 -1.99
CA PHE A 70 -7.66 1.57 -1.73
C PHE A 70 -8.91 0.97 -2.36
N GLY A 71 -10.03 1.69 -2.33
CA GLY A 71 -11.32 1.19 -2.78
C GLY A 71 -11.41 1.05 -4.29
N VAL A 72 -10.94 2.05 -5.04
CA VAL A 72 -11.04 2.02 -6.51
C VAL A 72 -10.30 0.83 -7.11
N PRO A 73 -9.02 0.55 -6.76
CA PRO A 73 -8.31 -0.60 -7.29
C PRO A 73 -8.91 -1.94 -6.82
N ALA A 74 -9.43 -2.03 -5.60
CA ALA A 74 -10.09 -3.23 -5.10
C ALA A 74 -11.38 -3.54 -5.88
N ILE A 75 -12.18 -2.51 -6.21
CA ILE A 75 -13.37 -2.67 -7.05
C ILE A 75 -12.97 -3.14 -8.46
N VAL A 76 -11.98 -2.48 -9.08
CA VAL A 76 -11.47 -2.85 -10.41
C VAL A 76 -10.97 -4.29 -10.42
N ALA A 77 -10.18 -4.70 -9.41
CA ALA A 77 -9.73 -6.07 -9.26
C ALA A 77 -10.92 -7.03 -9.15
N GLY A 78 -11.90 -6.73 -8.29
CA GLY A 78 -13.12 -7.55 -8.16
C GLY A 78 -13.87 -7.75 -9.48
N LEU A 79 -13.98 -6.71 -10.29
CA LEU A 79 -14.60 -6.79 -11.62
C LEU A 79 -13.79 -7.63 -12.61
N LEU A 80 -12.45 -7.64 -12.50
CA LEU A 80 -11.57 -8.44 -13.35
C LEU A 80 -11.59 -9.94 -13.02
N ILE A 81 -12.10 -10.34 -11.84
CA ILE A 81 -12.23 -11.76 -11.46
C ILE A 81 -13.13 -12.52 -12.45
N ALA A 82 -14.23 -11.91 -12.90
CA ALA A 82 -15.17 -12.55 -13.82
C ALA A 82 -14.53 -12.93 -15.18
N PRO A 83 -13.80 -12.03 -15.87
CA PRO A 83 -13.14 -12.36 -17.13
C PRO A 83 -11.76 -13.05 -17.00
N VAL A 84 -10.96 -12.75 -15.97
CA VAL A 84 -9.55 -13.20 -15.87
C VAL A 84 -9.36 -14.33 -14.85
N GLY A 85 -10.37 -14.60 -14.03
CA GLY A 85 -10.29 -15.53 -12.91
C GLY A 85 -9.59 -14.94 -11.69
N LEU A 86 -9.81 -15.55 -10.53
CA LEU A 86 -9.32 -15.07 -9.23
C LEU A 86 -7.78 -15.01 -9.18
N GLN A 87 -7.11 -16.11 -9.53
CA GLN A 87 -5.65 -16.18 -9.41
C GLN A 87 -4.95 -15.19 -10.35
N GLY A 88 -5.40 -15.07 -11.60
CA GLY A 88 -4.84 -14.11 -12.55
C GLY A 88 -5.05 -12.66 -12.11
N THR A 89 -6.22 -12.36 -11.55
CA THR A 89 -6.51 -11.02 -10.98
C THR A 89 -5.61 -10.69 -9.81
N VAL A 90 -5.45 -11.61 -8.86
CA VAL A 90 -4.62 -11.39 -7.67
C VAL A 90 -3.17 -11.14 -8.07
N LEU A 91 -2.60 -12.00 -8.91
CA LEU A 91 -1.22 -11.85 -9.37
C LEU A 91 -1.00 -10.57 -10.17
N GLY A 92 -1.93 -10.23 -11.08
CA GLY A 92 -1.85 -8.99 -11.87
C GLY A 92 -1.95 -7.74 -11.00
N TYR A 93 -2.86 -7.74 -10.03
CA TYR A 93 -3.00 -6.66 -9.06
C TYR A 93 -1.75 -6.52 -8.18
N GLY A 94 -1.21 -7.64 -7.71
CA GLY A 94 0.04 -7.73 -6.97
C GLY A 94 1.23 -7.11 -7.70
N VAL A 95 1.42 -7.46 -8.97
CA VAL A 95 2.45 -6.88 -9.83
C VAL A 95 2.27 -5.37 -9.94
N ALA A 96 1.04 -4.89 -10.17
CA ALA A 96 0.76 -3.46 -10.25
C ALA A 96 1.14 -2.73 -8.94
N VAL A 97 0.82 -3.31 -7.78
CA VAL A 97 1.20 -2.78 -6.47
C VAL A 97 2.73 -2.78 -6.29
N LEU A 98 3.42 -3.85 -6.68
CA LEU A 98 4.89 -3.92 -6.61
C LEU A 98 5.56 -2.84 -7.48
N VAL A 99 5.07 -2.62 -8.70
CA VAL A 99 5.56 -1.55 -9.58
C VAL A 99 5.34 -0.19 -8.94
N ALA A 100 4.12 0.10 -8.48
CA ALA A 100 3.79 1.38 -7.85
C ALA A 100 4.62 1.64 -6.59
N ALA A 101 4.78 0.63 -5.73
CA ALA A 101 5.58 0.72 -4.52
C ALA A 101 7.07 0.90 -4.82
N THR A 102 7.59 0.29 -5.88
CA THR A 102 8.98 0.45 -6.33
C THR A 102 9.21 1.87 -6.84
N VAL A 103 8.32 2.38 -7.67
CA VAL A 103 8.36 3.78 -8.16
C VAL A 103 8.31 4.77 -6.99
N GLY A 104 7.39 4.56 -6.05
CA GLY A 104 7.27 5.40 -4.85
C GLY A 104 8.53 5.38 -4.00
N LEU A 105 9.13 4.20 -3.78
CA LEU A 105 10.36 4.08 -3.02
C LEU A 105 11.54 4.77 -3.72
N VAL A 106 11.68 4.59 -5.04
CA VAL A 106 12.73 5.26 -5.84
C VAL A 106 12.54 6.78 -5.82
N ALA A 107 11.30 7.27 -5.93
CA ALA A 107 11.00 8.69 -5.85
C ALA A 107 11.39 9.27 -4.48
N GLN A 108 11.07 8.57 -3.39
CA GLN A 108 11.48 8.96 -2.03
C GLN A 108 13.00 9.02 -1.88
N TYR A 109 13.73 8.01 -2.36
CA TYR A 109 15.20 8.02 -2.33
C TYR A 109 15.79 9.19 -3.12
N ARG A 110 15.23 9.51 -4.28
CA ARG A 110 15.69 10.64 -5.11
C ARG A 110 15.46 12.00 -4.44
N VAL A 111 14.36 12.17 -3.72
CA VAL A 111 14.08 13.41 -2.97
C VAL A 111 15.05 13.54 -1.80
N ASN A 112 15.28 12.47 -1.04
CA ASN A 112 16.25 12.48 0.07
C ASN A 112 17.70 12.67 -0.37
N ALA A 113 18.08 12.21 -1.57
CA ALA A 113 19.44 12.41 -2.08
C ALA A 113 19.72 13.83 -2.61
N ARG A 114 18.68 14.68 -2.70
CA ARG A 114 18.76 16.05 -3.21
C ARG A 114 18.65 17.13 -2.13
N GLY A 115 18.32 16.75 -0.90
CA GLY A 115 18.25 17.64 0.26
C GLY A 115 19.45 17.42 1.17
#